data_AF-A0A847BDD3-F1
#
_entry.id   AF-A0A847BDD3-F1
#
_cell.length_a   1.000
_cell.length_b   1.000
_cell.length_c   1.000
_cell.angle_alpha   90.00
_cell.angle_beta   90.00
_cell.angle_gamma   90.00
#
_symmetry.space_group_name_H-M   'P 1'
#
loop_
_entity.id
_entity.type
_entity.pdbx_description
1 polymer ?
#
loop_
_entity_poly.entity_id
_entity_poly.type
_entity_poly.pdbx_seq_one_letter_code
_entity_poly.pdbx_strand_id
1 'polypeptide(L)'
;IAQRLAQAMLEAGFSRTLAEDVTATLPDELRSGEPTDERGMAWLVRQLGRRLHSLADESAFMAREGIVALVGPTGVGKTTTTAKLTARYVMRHGTRPVALVTTDSFRIGAHEQLRIYSRLLDVPMYALNADQPVSDLLERMKGKSRVVIDTVGMSQRDQRVIEQIGHLQGAETPVRLVLLLNAASQPETLEEVVVRYRQAARAAGAEVEDCIITKQDEAGRLAPVLDIVMRHGLRLLFVSHGQRVPEDMALAEPVSLIEGCLAQRTSALQQASPSPGVDGAGRGSGLLGQGRRLATVWQELRRRLHGFDSLERVWSLPGLPATVQQQRLDTLLCDYPQRGQALGMLWGERRNVPGEHWAMPDMLLDAEGGWLALPLPQHRQVAGQQARLEEAAQRHGLTLQLMYGLPDSEAGSWLEQQRVTWCSQVRGSQRVMHAGERQSLTTLAAMAERVDERECRLRGMPAQLVLSRLAVSVTGKGGRHAPAWADAYAWCGELHDAESGRVLGKRYWIIPQRLGQAIPPVLLMLLK
;
A
#
# COMPACT_ATOMS: atom_id res chain seq x y z
N ILE A 1 -27.87 -32.83 26.58
CA ILE A 1 -27.02 -31.60 26.67
C ILE A 1 -25.71 -31.74 25.88
N ALA A 2 -24.90 -32.78 26.10
CA ALA A 2 -23.61 -32.97 25.40
C ALA A 2 -23.69 -32.83 23.87
N GLN A 3 -24.64 -33.52 23.21
CA GLN A 3 -24.85 -33.42 21.76
C GLN A 3 -25.18 -31.98 21.29
N ARG A 4 -25.96 -31.21 22.06
CA ARG A 4 -26.28 -29.81 21.74
C ARG A 4 -25.06 -28.90 21.87
N LEU A 5 -24.21 -29.13 22.88
CA LEU A 5 -22.96 -28.40 23.05
C LEU A 5 -21.95 -28.73 21.93
N ALA A 6 -21.86 -30.00 21.53
CA ALA A 6 -21.03 -30.41 20.39
C ALA A 6 -21.55 -29.77 19.09
N GLN A 7 -22.87 -29.82 18.86
CA GLN A 7 -23.51 -29.19 17.70
C GLN A 7 -23.24 -27.67 17.66
N ALA A 8 -23.37 -26.99 18.81
CA ALA A 8 -23.01 -25.60 18.96
C ALA A 8 -21.54 -25.33 18.56
N MET A 9 -20.60 -26.14 19.03
CA MET A 9 -19.18 -25.98 18.66
C MET A 9 -18.98 -26.14 17.14
N LEU A 10 -19.60 -27.14 16.53
CA LEU A 10 -19.55 -27.37 15.09
C LEU A 10 -20.14 -26.20 14.30
N GLU A 11 -21.28 -25.65 14.74
CA GLU A 11 -21.93 -24.49 14.11
C GLU A 11 -21.06 -23.23 14.18
N ALA A 12 -20.35 -23.01 15.30
CA ALA A 12 -19.38 -21.93 15.44
C ALA A 12 -18.16 -22.12 14.52
N GLY A 13 -17.86 -23.36 14.12
CA GLY A 13 -16.72 -23.72 13.25
C GLY A 13 -15.55 -24.39 13.98
N PHE A 14 -15.74 -24.89 15.20
CA PHE A 14 -14.76 -25.77 15.85
C PHE A 14 -14.77 -27.16 15.20
N SER A 15 -13.67 -27.89 15.31
CA SER A 15 -13.55 -29.25 14.79
C SER A 15 -14.41 -30.23 15.60
N ARG A 16 -14.82 -31.32 14.94
CA ARG A 16 -15.50 -32.44 15.60
C ARG A 16 -14.65 -33.04 16.71
N THR A 17 -13.35 -33.21 16.46
CA THR A 17 -12.40 -33.74 17.45
C THR A 17 -12.39 -32.91 18.72
N LEU A 18 -12.25 -31.59 18.62
CA LEU A 18 -12.27 -30.72 19.81
C LEU A 18 -13.64 -30.73 20.49
N ALA A 19 -14.73 -30.79 19.72
CA ALA A 19 -16.08 -30.85 20.27
C ALA A 19 -16.33 -32.14 21.07
N GLU A 20 -15.92 -33.29 20.55
CA GLU A 20 -16.00 -34.58 21.22
C GLU A 20 -15.11 -34.59 22.47
N ASP A 21 -13.86 -34.13 22.37
CA ASP A 21 -12.93 -34.06 23.50
C ASP A 21 -13.43 -33.18 24.65
N VAL A 22 -14.01 -32.01 24.33
CA VAL A 22 -14.55 -31.11 25.35
C VAL A 22 -15.80 -31.74 25.97
N THR A 23 -16.75 -32.19 25.16
CA THR A 23 -18.03 -32.73 25.66
C THR A 23 -17.89 -34.06 26.39
N ALA A 24 -16.84 -34.84 26.12
CA ALA A 24 -16.50 -36.04 26.90
C ALA A 24 -16.27 -35.72 28.39
N THR A 25 -15.75 -34.53 28.70
CA THR A 25 -15.48 -34.07 30.07
C THR A 25 -16.70 -33.43 30.77
N LEU A 26 -17.89 -33.51 30.16
CA LEU A 26 -19.10 -32.92 30.73
C LEU A 26 -19.47 -33.62 32.06
N PRO A 27 -19.55 -32.87 33.19
CA PRO A 27 -19.94 -33.40 34.50
C PRO A 27 -21.35 -33.98 34.49
N ASP A 28 -21.57 -35.04 35.27
CA ASP A 28 -22.85 -35.76 35.31
C ASP A 28 -24.02 -34.88 35.78
N GLU A 29 -23.77 -33.89 36.65
CA GLU A 29 -24.77 -32.93 37.13
C GLU A 29 -25.31 -32.03 36.00
N LEU A 30 -24.50 -31.81 34.96
CA LEU A 30 -24.90 -31.08 33.75
C LEU A 30 -25.46 -32.01 32.66
N ARG A 31 -25.41 -33.33 32.84
CA ARG A 31 -26.00 -34.30 31.90
C ARG A 31 -27.49 -34.49 32.12
N SER A 32 -27.94 -34.40 33.37
CA SER A 32 -29.33 -34.65 33.80
C SER A 32 -30.19 -33.39 33.95
N GLY A 33 -29.64 -32.19 33.73
CA GLY A 33 -30.37 -30.92 33.89
C GLY A 33 -31.37 -30.60 32.78
N GLU A 34 -32.36 -29.78 33.11
CA GLU A 34 -33.31 -29.19 32.14
C GLU A 34 -32.65 -28.20 31.16
N PRO A 35 -33.28 -27.93 29.99
CA PRO A 35 -32.65 -27.41 28.78
C PRO A 35 -32.53 -25.88 28.69
N THR A 36 -32.34 -25.18 29.82
CA THR A 36 -32.01 -23.75 29.80
C THR A 36 -30.50 -23.58 29.63
N ASP A 37 -30.12 -23.28 28.39
CA ASP A 37 -28.79 -23.39 27.77
C ASP A 37 -27.63 -22.61 28.44
N GLU A 38 -27.90 -21.71 29.39
CA GLU A 38 -26.89 -20.81 29.97
C GLU A 38 -25.82 -21.53 30.78
N ARG A 39 -26.19 -22.48 31.65
CA ARG A 39 -25.23 -23.20 32.51
C ARG A 39 -24.28 -24.08 31.69
N GLY A 40 -24.82 -24.78 30.68
CA GLY A 40 -24.03 -25.58 29.75
C GLY A 40 -23.12 -24.71 28.89
N MET A 41 -23.60 -23.56 28.43
CA MET A 41 -22.80 -22.61 27.65
C MET A 41 -21.68 -21.99 28.48
N ALA A 42 -21.98 -21.54 29.71
CA ALA A 42 -20.97 -21.01 30.62
C ALA A 42 -19.91 -22.06 30.98
N TRP A 43 -20.31 -23.32 31.16
CA TRP A 43 -19.36 -24.42 31.32
C TRP A 43 -18.50 -24.59 30.06
N LEU A 44 -19.10 -24.57 28.86
CA LEU A 44 -18.39 -24.72 27.59
C LEU A 44 -17.36 -23.59 27.38
N VAL A 45 -17.76 -22.34 27.57
CA VAL A 45 -16.88 -21.16 27.50
C VAL A 45 -15.70 -21.33 28.46
N ARG A 46 -15.95 -21.78 29.69
CA ARG A 46 -14.89 -22.02 30.68
C ARG A 46 -13.96 -23.15 30.27
N GLN A 47 -14.46 -24.26 29.71
CA GLN A 47 -13.60 -25.36 29.27
C GLN A 47 -12.73 -24.98 28.06
N LEU A 48 -13.31 -24.30 27.07
CA LEU A 48 -12.56 -23.78 25.94
C LEU A 48 -11.55 -22.71 26.40
N GLY A 49 -11.93 -21.85 27.35
CA GLY A 49 -11.07 -20.80 27.90
C GLY A 49 -9.85 -21.37 28.62
N ARG A 50 -10.00 -22.50 29.30
CA ARG A 50 -8.88 -23.24 29.91
C ARG A 50 -7.92 -23.84 28.89
N ARG A 51 -8.43 -24.26 27.73
CA ARG A 51 -7.63 -24.86 26.65
C ARG A 51 -6.94 -23.80 25.77
N LEU A 52 -7.46 -22.57 25.73
CA LEU A 52 -6.85 -21.46 25.02
C LEU A 52 -5.80 -20.78 25.90
N HIS A 53 -4.58 -21.30 25.86
CA HIS A 53 -3.45 -20.69 26.54
C HIS A 53 -3.18 -19.31 25.94
N SER A 54 -3.25 -18.27 26.76
CA SER A 54 -3.00 -16.88 26.34
C SER A 54 -1.94 -16.23 27.22
N LEU A 55 -1.38 -15.13 26.72
CA LEU A 55 -0.52 -14.27 27.51
C LEU A 55 -1.36 -13.53 28.56
N ALA A 56 -1.11 -13.81 29.85
CA ALA A 56 -1.86 -13.20 30.95
C ALA A 56 -1.58 -11.70 31.13
N ASP A 57 -0.36 -11.25 30.82
CA ASP A 57 0.06 -9.88 31.00
C ASP A 57 0.98 -9.43 29.85
N GLU A 58 0.51 -8.44 29.10
CA GLU A 58 1.29 -7.80 28.05
C GLU A 58 2.59 -7.19 28.60
N SER A 59 2.55 -6.65 29.82
CA SER A 59 3.69 -6.01 30.45
C SER A 59 4.85 -6.95 30.66
N ALA A 60 4.58 -8.16 31.16
CA ALA A 60 5.58 -9.20 31.31
C ALA A 60 6.21 -9.60 29.97
N PHE A 61 5.44 -9.66 28.88
CA PHE A 61 6.00 -9.94 27.56
C PHE A 61 6.87 -8.79 27.06
N MET A 62 6.37 -7.55 27.13
CA MET A 62 7.06 -6.37 26.61
C MET A 62 8.28 -5.98 27.45
N ALA A 63 8.33 -6.35 28.73
CA ALA A 63 9.46 -6.08 29.61
C ALA A 63 10.69 -6.94 29.27
N ARG A 64 10.50 -8.12 28.68
CA ARG A 64 11.60 -9.03 28.34
C ARG A 64 12.48 -8.43 27.25
N GLU A 65 13.78 -8.53 27.46
CA GLU A 65 14.80 -8.24 26.46
C GLU A 65 15.05 -9.48 25.60
N GLY A 66 15.52 -9.27 24.37
CA GLY A 66 15.83 -10.33 23.42
C GLY A 66 15.26 -10.07 22.03
N ILE A 67 15.20 -11.14 21.25
CA ILE A 67 14.87 -11.13 19.83
C ILE A 67 13.56 -11.88 19.61
N VAL A 68 12.60 -11.23 18.95
CA VAL A 68 11.34 -11.84 18.53
C VAL A 68 11.30 -11.88 17.00
N ALA A 69 11.17 -13.06 16.42
CA ALA A 69 11.05 -13.23 14.98
C ALA A 69 9.63 -13.68 14.60
N LEU A 70 9.00 -12.93 13.71
CA LEU A 70 7.66 -13.25 13.21
C LEU A 70 7.79 -14.21 12.02
N VAL A 71 7.25 -15.42 12.15
CA VAL A 71 7.27 -16.45 11.10
C VAL A 71 5.86 -16.81 10.66
N GLY A 72 5.70 -17.29 9.44
CA GLY A 72 4.41 -17.72 8.91
C GLY A 72 4.26 -17.45 7.40
N PRO A 73 3.12 -17.85 6.82
CA PRO A 73 2.96 -17.89 5.37
C PRO A 73 2.94 -16.52 4.69
N THR A 74 3.09 -16.51 3.37
CA THR A 74 2.97 -15.27 2.57
C THR A 74 1.59 -14.62 2.77
N GLY A 75 1.57 -13.29 2.92
CA GLY A 75 0.31 -12.54 3.08
C GLY A 75 -0.35 -12.65 4.45
N VAL A 76 0.22 -13.38 5.42
CA VAL A 76 -0.35 -13.55 6.76
C VAL A 76 -0.32 -12.27 7.63
N GLY A 77 0.40 -11.23 7.20
CA GLY A 77 0.50 -9.95 7.93
C GLY A 77 1.74 -9.78 8.82
N LYS A 78 2.85 -10.48 8.52
CA LYS A 78 4.15 -10.35 9.24
C LYS A 78 4.63 -8.90 9.32
N THR A 79 4.84 -8.25 8.18
CA THR A 79 5.37 -6.88 8.08
C THR A 79 4.56 -5.87 8.90
N THR A 80 3.22 -5.93 8.82
CA THR A 80 2.34 -5.06 9.61
C THR A 80 2.41 -5.40 11.10
N THR A 81 2.44 -6.68 11.46
CA THR A 81 2.52 -7.12 12.87
C THR A 81 3.87 -6.76 13.49
N THR A 82 4.96 -6.84 12.73
CA THR A 82 6.30 -6.38 13.12
C THR A 82 6.27 -4.90 13.48
N ALA A 83 5.62 -4.07 12.65
CA ALA A 83 5.45 -2.65 12.94
C ALA A 83 4.62 -2.39 14.21
N LYS A 84 3.49 -3.12 14.40
CA LYS A 84 2.66 -3.01 15.62
C LYS A 84 3.42 -3.38 16.88
N LEU A 85 4.16 -4.49 16.85
CA LEU A 85 4.92 -4.97 17.99
C LEU A 85 6.06 -3.99 18.34
N THR A 86 6.74 -3.47 17.32
CA THR A 86 7.80 -2.48 17.49
C THR A 86 7.26 -1.18 18.07
N ALA A 87 6.14 -0.67 17.55
CA ALA A 87 5.48 0.51 18.08
C ALA A 87 5.11 0.33 19.56
N ARG A 88 4.61 -0.85 19.96
CA ARG A 88 4.34 -1.16 21.38
C ARG A 88 5.60 -1.17 22.24
N TYR A 89 6.72 -1.71 21.74
CA TYR A 89 8.00 -1.60 22.45
C TYR A 89 8.46 -0.15 22.60
N VAL A 90 8.34 0.66 21.55
CA VAL A 90 8.71 2.09 21.57
C VAL A 90 7.86 2.87 22.55
N MET A 91 6.53 2.68 22.54
CA MET A 91 5.61 3.34 23.46
C MET A 91 5.94 3.05 24.93
N ARG A 92 6.53 1.88 25.22
CA ARG A 92 6.80 1.43 26.58
C ARG A 92 8.22 1.75 27.07
N HIS A 93 9.21 1.64 26.19
CA HIS A 93 10.63 1.69 26.57
C HIS A 93 11.42 2.81 25.86
N GLY A 94 10.73 3.62 25.05
CA GLY A 94 11.36 4.58 24.15
C GLY A 94 12.03 3.92 22.95
N THR A 95 12.62 4.74 22.08
CA THR A 95 13.20 4.30 20.80
C THR A 95 14.61 3.70 20.95
N ARG A 96 15.36 4.16 21.95
CA ARG A 96 16.77 3.80 22.15
C ARG A 96 17.00 2.28 22.25
N PRO A 97 16.27 1.49 23.06
CA PRO A 97 16.51 0.05 23.18
C PRO A 97 15.91 -0.80 22.04
N VAL A 98 15.17 -0.20 21.12
CA VAL A 98 14.38 -0.93 20.11
C VAL A 98 15.06 -0.90 18.75
N ALA A 99 14.99 -2.01 18.02
CA ALA A 99 15.41 -2.09 16.63
C ALA A 99 14.55 -3.04 15.80
N LEU A 100 14.45 -2.70 14.51
CA LEU A 100 13.77 -3.49 13.48
C LEU A 100 14.80 -4.21 12.62
N VAL A 101 14.50 -5.47 12.28
CA VAL A 101 15.28 -6.24 11.32
C VAL A 101 14.33 -6.78 10.27
N THR A 102 14.73 -6.76 9.01
CA THR A 102 14.03 -7.48 7.94
C THR A 102 14.94 -8.48 7.28
N THR A 103 14.44 -9.68 7.01
CA THR A 103 15.08 -10.67 6.13
C THR A 103 14.44 -10.71 4.73
N ASP A 104 13.40 -9.91 4.48
CA ASP A 104 12.72 -9.79 3.19
C ASP A 104 13.37 -8.68 2.34
N SER A 105 14.60 -8.92 1.87
CA SER A 105 15.33 -7.99 1.00
C SER A 105 14.89 -8.05 -0.47
N PHE A 106 14.09 -9.06 -0.84
CA PHE A 106 13.65 -9.29 -2.23
C PHE A 106 12.35 -8.54 -2.57
N ARG A 107 11.42 -8.37 -1.64
CA ARG A 107 10.15 -7.69 -1.90
C ARG A 107 10.29 -6.19 -1.62
N ILE A 108 10.57 -5.43 -2.68
CA ILE A 108 10.74 -3.96 -2.64
C ILE A 108 9.63 -3.27 -1.82
N GLY A 109 8.37 -3.68 -1.99
CA GLY A 109 7.24 -3.09 -1.26
C GLY A 109 7.23 -3.36 0.25
N ALA A 110 7.57 -4.58 0.68
CA ALA A 110 7.60 -4.94 2.11
C ALA A 110 8.77 -4.24 2.83
N HIS A 111 9.93 -4.22 2.17
CA HIS A 111 11.10 -3.50 2.66
C HIS A 111 10.82 -2.00 2.81
N GLU A 112 10.23 -1.37 1.79
CA GLU A 112 9.90 0.05 1.82
C GLU A 112 8.84 0.38 2.88
N GLN A 113 7.85 -0.51 3.06
CA GLN A 113 6.82 -0.36 4.09
C GLN A 113 7.42 -0.38 5.50
N LEU A 114 8.31 -1.32 5.82
CA LEU A 114 9.01 -1.33 7.11
C LEU A 114 9.93 -0.14 7.29
N ARG A 115 10.58 0.33 6.22
CA ARG A 115 11.42 1.52 6.27
C ARG A 115 10.62 2.79 6.56
N ILE A 116 9.37 2.87 6.09
CA ILE A 116 8.46 3.96 6.48
C ILE A 116 8.12 3.86 7.96
N TYR A 117 7.75 2.67 8.45
CA TYR A 117 7.44 2.49 9.87
C TYR A 117 8.63 2.78 10.78
N SER A 118 9.84 2.34 10.41
CA SER A 118 11.04 2.58 11.21
C SER A 118 11.34 4.07 11.36
N ARG A 119 11.15 4.85 10.28
CA ARG A 119 11.25 6.32 10.31
C ARG A 119 10.18 6.98 11.15
N LEU A 120 8.92 6.53 11.03
CA LEU A 120 7.80 7.07 11.81
C LEU A 120 7.96 6.80 13.32
N LEU A 121 8.53 5.65 13.67
CA LEU A 121 8.76 5.22 15.05
C LEU A 121 10.12 5.67 15.59
N ASP A 122 10.96 6.32 14.78
CA ASP A 122 12.34 6.71 15.11
C ASP A 122 13.18 5.54 15.66
N VAL A 123 13.08 4.38 15.03
CA VAL A 123 13.87 3.18 15.36
C VAL A 123 14.78 2.79 14.19
N PRO A 124 16.01 2.34 14.45
CA PRO A 124 16.87 1.87 13.39
C PRO A 124 16.30 0.57 12.80
N MET A 125 16.39 0.50 11.48
CA MET A 125 16.05 -0.69 10.70
C MET A 125 17.31 -1.25 10.07
N TYR A 126 17.47 -2.55 10.18
CA TYR A 126 18.57 -3.31 9.61
C TYR A 126 18.01 -4.32 8.60
N ALA A 127 18.72 -4.50 7.49
CA ALA A 127 18.45 -5.56 6.53
C ALA A 127 19.46 -6.68 6.73
N LEU A 128 18.97 -7.91 6.82
CA LEU A 128 19.77 -9.11 6.85
C LEU A 128 19.61 -9.83 5.51
N ASN A 129 20.72 -10.10 4.84
CA ASN A 129 20.69 -10.91 3.62
C ASN A 129 20.49 -12.38 3.99
N ALA A 130 19.93 -13.16 3.05
CA ALA A 130 19.58 -14.56 3.29
C ALA A 130 20.78 -15.44 3.68
N ASP A 131 21.99 -15.04 3.32
CA ASP A 131 23.27 -15.72 3.58
C ASP A 131 23.99 -15.23 4.85
N GLN A 132 23.48 -14.19 5.52
CA GLN A 132 24.10 -13.63 6.72
C GLN A 132 23.44 -14.16 8.00
N PRO A 133 24.21 -14.68 8.97
CA PRO A 133 23.66 -15.08 10.25
C PRO A 133 23.22 -13.86 11.07
N VAL A 134 22.20 -14.05 11.92
CA VAL A 134 21.71 -12.98 12.81
C VAL A 134 22.81 -12.44 13.75
N SER A 135 23.80 -13.26 14.09
CA SER A 135 24.95 -12.88 14.93
C SER A 135 25.70 -11.64 14.43
N ASP A 136 25.89 -11.52 13.12
CA ASP A 136 26.63 -10.40 12.51
C ASP A 136 25.91 -9.07 12.68
N LEU A 137 24.58 -9.14 12.83
CA LEU A 137 23.75 -7.98 13.06
C LEU A 137 23.78 -7.54 14.53
N LEU A 138 23.97 -8.48 15.47
CA LEU A 138 23.99 -8.17 16.91
C LEU A 138 25.12 -7.21 17.29
N GLU A 139 26.28 -7.32 16.65
CA GLU A 139 27.39 -6.37 16.88
C GLU A 139 27.01 -4.93 16.48
N ARG A 140 26.23 -4.78 15.40
CA ARG A 140 25.75 -3.49 14.88
C ARG A 140 24.58 -2.92 15.68
N MET A 141 24.03 -3.74 16.58
CA MET A 141 22.86 -3.44 17.41
C MET A 141 23.23 -3.24 18.87
N LYS A 142 24.50 -2.91 19.18
CA LYS A 142 24.93 -2.57 20.55
C LYS A 142 24.02 -1.51 21.18
N GLY A 143 23.48 -1.82 22.36
CA GLY A 143 22.52 -0.97 23.07
C GLY A 143 21.06 -1.17 22.64
N LYS A 144 20.77 -2.10 21.74
CA LYS A 144 19.41 -2.53 21.38
C LYS A 144 19.09 -3.83 22.10
N SER A 145 18.27 -3.76 23.14
CA SER A 145 17.88 -4.92 23.92
C SER A 145 16.53 -5.52 23.51
N ARG A 146 15.81 -4.90 22.57
CA ARG A 146 14.51 -5.37 22.07
C ARG A 146 14.49 -5.34 20.54
N VAL A 147 14.58 -6.52 19.94
CA VAL A 147 14.69 -6.68 18.50
C VAL A 147 13.47 -7.39 17.95
N VAL A 148 12.86 -6.84 16.90
CA VAL A 148 11.76 -7.48 16.18
C VAL A 148 12.22 -7.77 14.74
N ILE A 149 12.16 -9.04 14.35
CA ILE A 149 12.55 -9.51 13.02
C ILE A 149 11.30 -9.79 12.18
N ASP A 150 11.17 -9.05 11.07
CA ASP A 150 10.24 -9.38 10.00
C ASP A 150 10.89 -10.38 9.06
N THR A 151 10.30 -11.58 8.97
CA THR A 151 10.84 -12.62 8.12
C THR A 151 10.15 -12.66 6.76
N VAL A 152 10.86 -13.13 5.72
CA VAL A 152 10.26 -13.36 4.40
C VAL A 152 9.05 -14.31 4.51
N GLY A 153 8.00 -14.01 3.75
CA GLY A 153 6.86 -14.92 3.64
C GLY A 153 7.18 -16.10 2.75
N MET A 154 7.01 -17.31 3.28
CA MET A 154 7.16 -18.55 2.52
C MET A 154 5.89 -19.37 2.57
N SER A 155 5.61 -20.11 1.50
CA SER A 155 4.55 -21.12 1.55
C SER A 155 4.93 -22.19 2.58
N GLN A 156 3.95 -22.70 3.33
CA GLN A 156 4.16 -23.82 4.25
C GLN A 156 4.62 -25.11 3.52
N ARG A 157 4.48 -25.15 2.19
CA ARG A 157 4.95 -26.25 1.33
C ARG A 157 6.35 -26.03 0.76
N ASP A 158 6.94 -24.86 0.97
CA ASP A 158 8.30 -24.57 0.51
C ASP A 158 9.31 -25.27 1.44
N GLN A 159 10.23 -26.03 0.85
CA GLN A 159 11.25 -26.77 1.63
C GLN A 159 12.23 -25.83 2.33
N ARG A 160 12.39 -24.60 1.82
CA ARG A 160 13.30 -23.58 2.37
C ARG A 160 12.83 -22.98 3.69
N VAL A 161 11.62 -23.30 4.16
CA VAL A 161 11.14 -22.88 5.49
C VAL A 161 12.10 -23.34 6.60
N ILE A 162 12.69 -24.52 6.46
CA ILE A 162 13.68 -25.05 7.42
C ILE A 162 14.95 -24.18 7.41
N GLU A 163 15.50 -23.91 6.23
CA GLU A 163 16.70 -23.09 6.06
C GLU A 163 16.50 -21.69 6.65
N GLN A 164 15.35 -21.06 6.37
CA GLN A 164 15.03 -19.74 6.90
C GLN A 164 14.96 -19.71 8.42
N ILE A 165 14.32 -20.70 9.05
CA ILE A 165 14.29 -20.77 10.51
C ILE A 165 15.69 -21.07 11.05
N GLY A 166 16.44 -21.95 10.37
CA GLY A 166 17.85 -22.25 10.68
C GLY A 166 18.74 -21.01 10.68
N HIS A 167 18.57 -20.09 9.73
CA HIS A 167 19.35 -18.85 9.65
C HIS A 167 19.04 -17.85 10.77
N LEU A 168 17.87 -17.99 11.41
CA LEU A 168 17.55 -17.22 12.62
C LEU A 168 18.22 -17.82 13.86
N GLN A 169 18.69 -19.06 13.79
CA GLN A 169 19.46 -19.73 14.83
C GLN A 169 20.97 -19.54 14.60
N GLY A 170 21.77 -19.67 15.65
CA GLY A 170 23.24 -19.56 15.56
C GLY A 170 23.85 -18.30 16.18
N ALA A 171 23.03 -17.39 16.72
CA ALA A 171 23.50 -16.33 17.61
C ALA A 171 23.56 -16.83 19.07
N GLU A 172 24.45 -16.26 19.89
CA GLU A 172 24.49 -16.53 21.34
C GLU A 172 23.18 -16.12 22.05
N THR A 173 22.41 -15.22 21.44
CA THR A 173 21.11 -14.77 21.96
C THR A 173 19.97 -15.61 21.38
N PRO A 174 19.14 -16.26 22.21
CA PRO A 174 18.03 -17.08 21.73
C PRO A 174 16.98 -16.22 21.02
N VAL A 175 16.54 -16.67 19.84
CA VAL A 175 15.47 -16.03 19.06
C VAL A 175 14.14 -16.70 19.36
N ARG A 176 13.19 -15.91 19.87
CA ARG A 176 11.83 -16.37 20.14
C ARG A 176 11.00 -16.30 18.86
N LEU A 177 10.61 -17.46 18.34
CA LEU A 177 9.76 -17.56 17.15
C LEU A 177 8.29 -17.38 17.52
N VAL A 178 7.60 -16.50 16.80
CA VAL A 178 6.16 -16.27 16.95
C VAL A 178 5.47 -16.55 15.62
N LEU A 179 4.61 -17.56 15.60
CA LEU A 179 3.88 -17.99 14.40
C LEU A 179 2.65 -17.12 14.17
N LEU A 180 2.52 -16.54 12.99
CA LEU A 180 1.33 -15.79 12.61
C LEU A 180 0.32 -16.72 11.92
N LEU A 181 -0.94 -16.60 12.33
CA LEU A 181 -2.06 -17.38 11.80
C LEU A 181 -3.14 -16.43 11.26
N ASN A 182 -3.48 -16.57 9.98
CA ASN A 182 -4.53 -15.77 9.36
C ASN A 182 -5.91 -16.30 9.75
N ALA A 183 -6.69 -15.51 10.50
CA ALA A 183 -8.03 -15.89 10.96
C ALA A 183 -9.00 -16.21 9.82
N ALA A 184 -8.79 -15.64 8.62
CA ALA A 184 -9.64 -15.88 7.45
C ALA A 184 -9.24 -17.14 6.64
N SER A 185 -8.21 -17.87 7.05
CA SER A 185 -7.78 -19.09 6.36
C SER A 185 -8.65 -20.30 6.69
N GLN A 186 -8.71 -21.25 5.74
CA GLN A 186 -9.39 -22.52 5.92
C GLN A 186 -8.70 -23.37 7.01
N PRO A 187 -9.46 -24.18 7.78
CA PRO A 187 -8.92 -25.02 8.85
C PRO A 187 -7.76 -25.92 8.38
N GLU A 188 -7.88 -26.52 7.20
CA GLU A 188 -6.88 -27.44 6.63
C GLU A 188 -5.57 -26.71 6.31
N THR A 189 -5.67 -25.46 5.87
CA THR A 189 -4.50 -24.61 5.61
C THR A 189 -3.83 -24.20 6.91
N LEU A 190 -4.61 -23.83 7.93
CA LEU A 190 -4.09 -23.50 9.26
C LEU A 190 -3.37 -24.70 9.90
N GLU A 191 -3.94 -25.89 9.79
CA GLU A 191 -3.34 -27.14 10.26
C GLU A 191 -1.99 -27.39 9.59
N GLU A 192 -1.94 -27.29 8.26
CA GLU A 192 -0.71 -27.47 7.49
C GLU A 192 0.36 -26.45 7.90
N VAL A 193 -0.02 -25.19 8.09
CA VAL A 193 0.90 -24.12 8.53
C VAL A 193 1.50 -24.46 9.89
N VAL A 194 0.69 -24.79 10.89
CA VAL A 194 1.21 -25.08 12.25
C VAL A 194 2.12 -26.30 12.23
N VAL A 195 1.72 -27.38 11.58
CA VAL A 195 2.52 -28.61 11.50
C VAL A 195 3.86 -28.34 10.83
N ARG A 196 3.86 -27.70 9.65
CA ARG A 196 5.07 -27.47 8.86
C ARG A 196 6.05 -26.52 9.55
N TYR A 197 5.58 -25.40 10.10
CA TYR A 197 6.46 -24.45 10.79
C TYR A 197 7.03 -25.03 12.09
N ARG A 198 6.26 -25.84 12.85
CA ARG A 198 6.79 -26.51 14.04
C ARG A 198 7.79 -27.62 13.68
N GLN A 199 7.53 -28.40 12.64
CA GLN A 199 8.48 -29.40 12.14
C GLN A 199 9.79 -28.74 11.69
N ALA A 200 9.69 -27.65 10.93
CA ALA A 200 10.84 -26.89 10.47
C ALA A 200 11.63 -26.28 11.62
N ALA A 201 10.95 -25.69 12.62
CA ALA A 201 11.61 -25.18 13.81
C ALA A 201 12.35 -26.28 14.58
N ARG A 202 11.72 -27.43 14.82
CA ARG A 202 12.36 -28.57 15.50
C ARG A 202 13.58 -29.07 14.73
N ALA A 203 13.48 -29.18 13.40
CA ALA A 203 14.62 -29.58 12.56
C ALA A 203 15.78 -28.59 12.64
N ALA A 204 15.48 -27.30 12.83
CA ALA A 204 16.45 -26.23 13.03
C ALA A 204 16.91 -26.06 14.50
N GLY A 205 16.50 -26.93 15.43
CA GLY A 205 16.86 -26.83 16.85
C GLY A 205 16.14 -25.71 17.62
N ALA A 206 15.01 -25.23 17.09
CA ALA A 206 14.19 -24.18 17.68
C ALA A 206 12.78 -24.68 18.03
N GLU A 207 12.04 -23.87 18.78
CA GLU A 207 10.65 -24.15 19.14
C GLU A 207 9.72 -23.01 18.73
N VAL A 208 8.52 -23.39 18.30
CA VAL A 208 7.42 -22.48 18.00
C VAL A 208 6.28 -22.85 18.93
N GLU A 209 6.18 -22.09 20.02
CA GLU A 209 5.15 -22.26 21.04
C GLU A 209 4.17 -21.09 21.09
N ASP A 210 4.56 -19.94 20.55
CA ASP A 210 3.77 -18.72 20.58
C ASP A 210 3.15 -18.43 19.22
N CYS A 211 1.95 -17.85 19.24
CA CYS A 211 1.29 -17.38 18.03
C CYS A 211 0.61 -16.02 18.19
N ILE A 212 0.38 -15.38 17.05
CA ILE A 212 -0.47 -14.20 16.91
C ILE A 212 -1.50 -14.50 15.83
N ILE A 213 -2.77 -14.25 16.14
CA ILE A 213 -3.84 -14.33 15.15
C ILE A 213 -3.94 -12.99 14.43
N THR A 214 -3.95 -12.99 13.11
CA THR A 214 -4.04 -11.80 12.26
C THR A 214 -5.30 -11.80 11.43
N LYS A 215 -5.66 -10.64 10.88
CA LYS A 215 -6.80 -10.48 9.95
C LYS A 215 -8.14 -10.93 10.55
N GLN A 216 -8.32 -10.74 11.85
CA GLN A 216 -9.59 -11.06 12.52
C GLN A 216 -10.76 -10.29 11.90
N ASP A 217 -10.51 -9.06 11.43
CA ASP A 217 -11.48 -8.19 10.74
C ASP A 217 -11.89 -8.70 9.36
N GLU A 218 -11.10 -9.57 8.74
CA GLU A 218 -11.40 -10.20 7.46
C GLU A 218 -12.06 -11.58 7.63
N ALA A 219 -12.09 -12.13 8.85
CA ALA A 219 -12.53 -13.49 9.11
C ALA A 219 -14.05 -13.59 9.29
N GLY A 220 -14.70 -14.42 8.48
CA GLY A 220 -16.13 -14.71 8.65
C GLY A 220 -16.45 -15.50 9.92
N ARG A 221 -15.50 -16.31 10.41
CA ARG A 221 -15.59 -17.06 11.68
C ARG A 221 -14.21 -17.18 12.30
N LEU A 222 -14.13 -17.00 13.62
CA LEU A 222 -12.87 -17.09 14.36
C LEU A 222 -12.63 -18.47 14.98
N ALA A 223 -13.67 -19.29 15.15
CA ALA A 223 -13.55 -20.62 15.77
C ALA A 223 -12.51 -21.54 15.11
N PRO A 224 -12.36 -21.61 13.76
CA PRO A 224 -11.37 -22.47 13.13
C PRO A 224 -9.92 -22.23 13.56
N VAL A 225 -9.51 -20.96 13.70
CA VAL A 225 -8.14 -20.65 14.13
C VAL A 225 -7.96 -20.88 15.63
N LEU A 226 -8.98 -20.62 16.45
CA LEU A 226 -8.92 -20.94 17.88
C LEU A 226 -8.86 -22.45 18.13
N ASP A 227 -9.62 -23.24 17.36
CA ASP A 227 -9.57 -24.71 17.37
C ASP A 227 -8.14 -25.22 17.16
N ILE A 228 -7.48 -24.71 16.11
CA ILE A 228 -6.09 -25.05 15.77
C ILE A 228 -5.14 -24.66 16.90
N VAL A 229 -5.26 -23.43 17.42
CA VAL A 229 -4.41 -22.94 18.53
C VAL A 229 -4.55 -23.83 19.76
N MET A 230 -5.78 -24.20 20.15
CA MET A 230 -6.06 -25.07 21.28
C MET A 230 -5.52 -26.49 21.07
N ARG A 231 -5.78 -27.12 19.90
CA ARG A 231 -5.35 -28.49 19.61
C ARG A 231 -3.84 -28.64 19.54
N HIS A 232 -3.13 -27.59 19.07
CA HIS A 232 -1.68 -27.58 19.01
C HIS A 232 -1.00 -27.06 20.28
N GLY A 233 -1.79 -26.58 21.25
CA GLY A 233 -1.29 -26.05 22.52
C GLY A 233 -0.44 -24.79 22.37
N LEU A 234 -0.68 -23.98 21.33
CA LEU A 234 0.05 -22.73 21.11
C LEU A 234 -0.41 -21.68 22.12
N ARG A 235 0.52 -20.90 22.66
CA ARG A 235 0.21 -19.74 23.49
C ARG A 235 -0.12 -18.55 22.58
N LEU A 236 -1.36 -18.11 22.64
CA LEU A 236 -1.85 -16.95 21.92
C LEU A 236 -1.42 -15.65 22.61
N LEU A 237 -0.56 -14.88 21.95
CA LEU A 237 -0.05 -13.62 22.47
C LEU A 237 -1.04 -12.47 22.19
N PHE A 238 -1.34 -12.25 20.92
CA PHE A 238 -2.14 -11.11 20.48
C PHE A 238 -3.11 -11.53 19.37
N VAL A 239 -4.16 -10.72 19.21
CA VAL A 239 -5.06 -10.78 18.07
C VAL A 239 -5.08 -9.43 17.35
N SER A 240 -4.79 -9.43 16.06
CA SER A 240 -4.81 -8.26 15.18
C SER A 240 -6.10 -8.22 14.37
N HIS A 241 -6.80 -7.09 14.46
CA HIS A 241 -8.17 -6.89 13.96
C HIS A 241 -8.29 -5.63 13.06
N GLY A 242 -7.23 -5.31 12.32
CA GLY A 242 -7.21 -4.19 11.39
C GLY A 242 -5.80 -3.82 10.94
N GLN A 243 -5.69 -2.71 10.21
CA GLN A 243 -4.45 -2.28 9.57
C GLN A 243 -3.70 -1.17 10.33
N ARG A 244 -4.33 -0.49 11.29
CA ARG A 244 -3.71 0.62 12.02
C ARG A 244 -2.60 0.15 12.95
N VAL A 245 -1.55 0.95 13.03
CA VAL A 245 -0.36 0.68 13.83
C VAL A 245 -0.20 1.78 14.88
N PRO A 246 -0.17 1.47 16.18
CA PRO A 246 -0.23 0.13 16.82
C PRO A 246 -1.64 -0.36 17.19
N GLU A 247 -2.69 0.44 16.95
CA GLU A 247 -3.95 0.34 17.67
C GLU A 247 -4.76 -0.93 17.38
N ASP A 248 -4.72 -1.44 16.15
CA ASP A 248 -5.56 -2.58 15.73
C ASP A 248 -4.93 -3.95 16.09
N MET A 249 -4.40 -4.07 17.31
CA MET A 249 -3.89 -5.31 17.89
C MET A 249 -4.16 -5.28 19.38
N ALA A 250 -4.68 -6.37 19.95
CA ALA A 250 -5.01 -6.45 21.37
C ALA A 250 -4.45 -7.73 21.99
N LEU A 251 -4.27 -7.71 23.31
CA LEU A 251 -4.00 -8.92 24.08
C LEU A 251 -5.14 -9.91 23.89
N ALA A 252 -4.83 -11.20 23.78
CA ALA A 252 -5.85 -12.21 23.63
C ALA A 252 -6.57 -12.45 24.97
N GLU A 253 -7.86 -12.15 25.03
CA GLU A 253 -8.73 -12.47 26.17
C GLU A 253 -9.56 -13.72 25.87
N PRO A 254 -9.20 -14.90 26.40
CA PRO A 254 -9.80 -16.17 25.97
C PRO A 254 -11.31 -16.22 26.08
N VAL A 255 -11.85 -15.77 27.22
CA VAL A 255 -13.29 -15.80 27.49
C VAL A 255 -14.04 -14.94 26.47
N SER A 256 -13.60 -13.70 26.27
CA SER A 256 -14.22 -12.79 25.29
C SER A 256 -14.15 -13.33 23.86
N LEU A 257 -13.01 -13.89 23.46
CA LEU A 257 -12.85 -14.48 22.12
C LEU A 257 -13.80 -15.66 21.90
N ILE A 258 -13.91 -16.55 22.89
CA ILE A 258 -14.77 -17.73 22.82
C ILE A 258 -16.24 -17.35 22.83
N GLU A 259 -16.65 -16.44 23.73
CA GLU A 259 -18.01 -15.91 23.77
C GLU A 259 -18.38 -15.25 22.44
N GLY A 260 -17.48 -14.46 21.85
CA GLY A 260 -17.67 -13.86 20.53
C GLY A 260 -17.88 -14.91 19.42
N CYS A 261 -17.04 -15.95 19.35
CA CYS A 261 -17.21 -17.05 18.40
C CYS A 261 -18.54 -17.78 18.57
N LEU A 262 -18.90 -18.00 19.83
CA LEU A 262 -20.12 -18.70 20.20
C LEU A 262 -21.36 -17.82 20.00
N ALA A 263 -21.30 -16.50 20.11
CA ALA A 263 -22.44 -15.63 19.81
C ALA A 263 -22.74 -15.53 18.31
N GLN A 264 -21.72 -15.65 17.45
CA GLN A 264 -21.87 -15.62 15.98
C GLN A 264 -22.72 -16.77 15.42
N ARG A 265 -22.96 -17.85 16.20
CA ARG A 265 -23.88 -18.95 15.86
C ARG A 265 -25.31 -18.47 15.55
N THR A 266 -25.79 -17.49 16.33
CA THR A 266 -27.20 -17.04 16.29
C THR A 266 -27.52 -16.21 15.04
N SER A 267 -26.54 -15.46 14.54
CA SER A 267 -26.71 -14.58 13.37
C SER A 267 -26.86 -15.35 12.05
N ALA A 268 -26.23 -16.52 11.91
CA ALA A 268 -26.27 -17.29 10.67
C ALA A 268 -27.61 -18.06 10.50
N LEU A 269 -28.23 -18.47 11.60
CA LEU A 269 -29.52 -19.17 11.60
C LEU A 269 -30.71 -18.22 11.37
N GLN A 270 -30.63 -16.96 11.81
CA GLN A 270 -31.68 -15.96 11.58
C GLN A 270 -31.71 -15.41 10.14
N GLN A 271 -30.62 -15.50 9.38
CA GLN A 271 -30.56 -15.04 7.98
C GLN A 271 -31.06 -16.07 6.96
N ALA A 272 -31.40 -17.29 7.38
CA ALA A 272 -31.79 -18.39 6.49
C ALA A 272 -33.32 -18.54 6.28
N SER A 273 -34.16 -17.69 6.88
CA SER A 273 -35.61 -17.68 6.66
C SER A 273 -36.00 -16.50 5.77
N PRO A 274 -36.64 -16.71 4.59
CA PRO A 274 -37.16 -15.59 3.82
C PRO A 274 -38.49 -15.15 4.42
N SER A 275 -38.64 -13.87 4.71
CA SER A 275 -39.94 -13.25 4.96
C SER A 275 -40.01 -11.90 4.22
N PRO A 276 -41.18 -11.55 3.67
CA PRO A 276 -41.30 -10.48 2.70
C PRO A 276 -41.35 -9.11 3.37
N GLY A 277 -40.71 -8.14 2.73
CA GLY A 277 -41.20 -6.76 2.60
C GLY A 277 -41.40 -5.89 3.86
N VAL A 278 -40.44 -4.98 4.02
CA VAL A 278 -40.59 -3.53 4.27
C VAL A 278 -40.57 -2.98 5.72
N ASP A 279 -39.58 -2.08 5.88
CA ASP A 279 -39.39 -0.93 6.78
C ASP A 279 -39.08 -1.06 8.28
N GLY A 280 -37.98 -0.39 8.68
CA GLY A 280 -37.82 0.18 10.02
C GLY A 280 -36.54 -0.17 10.77
N ALA A 281 -35.47 0.60 10.51
CA ALA A 281 -34.43 1.00 11.47
C ALA A 281 -33.81 -0.05 12.43
N GLY A 282 -32.59 -0.48 12.09
CA GLY A 282 -31.63 -1.12 13.00
C GLY A 282 -30.19 -0.82 12.61
N ARG A 283 -29.75 0.42 12.83
CA ARG A 283 -28.41 0.92 12.49
C ARG A 283 -27.32 0.27 13.36
N GLY A 284 -26.51 -0.62 12.77
CA GLY A 284 -25.24 -1.08 13.36
C GLY A 284 -24.21 0.06 13.38
N SER A 285 -23.69 0.39 14.56
CA SER A 285 -22.80 1.57 14.77
C SER A 285 -21.41 1.44 14.13
N GLY A 286 -20.97 0.22 13.75
CA GLY A 286 -19.68 -0.02 13.10
C GLY A 286 -19.62 0.37 11.61
N LEU A 287 -20.70 0.14 10.86
CA LEU A 287 -20.82 0.48 9.44
C LEU A 287 -20.99 1.99 9.21
N LEU A 288 -21.61 2.70 10.16
CA LEU A 288 -21.72 4.16 10.14
C LEU A 288 -20.38 4.85 10.35
N GLY A 289 -19.46 4.25 11.11
CA GLY A 289 -18.11 4.78 11.32
C GLY A 289 -17.23 4.69 10.08
N GLN A 290 -17.23 3.54 9.39
CA GLN A 290 -16.54 3.37 8.11
C GLN A 290 -17.22 4.17 7.00
N GLY A 291 -18.56 4.19 6.93
CA GLY A 291 -19.32 4.99 5.98
C GLY A 291 -19.11 6.49 6.16
N ARG A 292 -19.00 6.99 7.41
CA ARG A 292 -18.65 8.39 7.69
C ARG A 292 -17.22 8.70 7.27
N ARG A 293 -16.24 7.83 7.55
CA ARG A 293 -14.84 8.05 7.13
C ARG A 293 -14.68 7.99 5.62
N LEU A 294 -15.30 7.01 4.95
CA LEU A 294 -15.36 6.95 3.49
C LEU A 294 -16.07 8.18 2.93
N ALA A 295 -17.19 8.60 3.51
CA ALA A 295 -17.86 9.83 3.11
C ALA A 295 -16.99 11.07 3.32
N THR A 296 -16.21 11.15 4.41
CA THR A 296 -15.26 12.25 4.64
C THR A 296 -14.11 12.22 3.64
N VAL A 297 -13.52 11.06 3.36
CA VAL A 297 -12.47 10.91 2.34
C VAL A 297 -13.02 11.26 0.97
N TRP A 298 -14.22 10.79 0.64
CA TRP A 298 -14.89 11.05 -0.63
C TRP A 298 -15.24 12.52 -0.79
N GLN A 299 -15.74 13.16 0.27
CA GLN A 299 -15.99 14.59 0.31
C GLN A 299 -14.68 15.38 0.17
N GLU A 300 -13.60 14.91 0.78
CA GLU A 300 -12.29 15.54 0.65
C GLU A 300 -11.70 15.35 -0.75
N LEU A 301 -11.90 14.21 -1.41
CA LEU A 301 -11.51 13.98 -2.80
C LEU A 301 -12.32 14.87 -3.75
N ARG A 302 -13.65 14.95 -3.58
CA ARG A 302 -14.51 15.91 -4.31
C ARG A 302 -14.05 17.36 -4.13
N ARG A 303 -13.60 17.72 -2.92
CA ARG A 303 -13.14 19.07 -2.59
C ARG A 303 -11.73 19.36 -3.14
N ARG A 304 -10.82 18.39 -3.11
CA ARG A 304 -9.41 18.59 -3.47
C ARG A 304 -9.10 18.33 -4.94
N LEU A 305 -9.84 17.43 -5.59
CA LEU A 305 -9.60 17.05 -6.98
C LEU A 305 -10.69 17.66 -7.85
N HIS A 306 -10.32 18.67 -8.65
CA HIS A 306 -11.23 19.25 -9.63
C HIS A 306 -11.68 18.18 -10.64
N GLY A 307 -12.98 18.17 -10.95
CA GLY A 307 -13.57 17.20 -11.87
C GLY A 307 -13.73 15.78 -11.31
N PHE A 308 -13.59 15.57 -10.00
CA PHE A 308 -13.76 14.24 -9.38
C PHE A 308 -15.14 13.63 -9.64
N ASP A 309 -16.20 14.43 -9.71
CA ASP A 309 -17.56 13.95 -10.01
C ASP A 309 -17.64 13.18 -11.34
N SER A 310 -16.83 13.57 -12.33
CA SER A 310 -16.75 12.86 -13.63
C SER A 310 -16.10 11.48 -13.47
N LEU A 311 -15.06 11.37 -12.63
CA LEU A 311 -14.41 10.11 -12.31
C LEU A 311 -15.36 9.18 -11.55
N GLU A 312 -16.14 9.70 -10.61
CA GLU A 312 -17.15 8.92 -9.88
C GLU A 312 -18.21 8.32 -10.81
N ARG A 313 -18.67 9.08 -11.81
CA ARG A 313 -19.60 8.58 -12.81
C ARG A 313 -18.99 7.41 -13.60
N VAL A 314 -17.70 7.47 -13.93
CA VAL A 314 -16.99 6.35 -14.59
C VAL A 314 -16.90 5.13 -13.67
N TRP A 315 -16.58 5.31 -12.38
CA TRP A 315 -16.53 4.20 -11.42
C TRP A 315 -17.86 3.50 -11.17
N SER A 316 -18.98 4.15 -11.49
CA SER A 316 -20.30 3.52 -11.42
C SER A 316 -20.60 2.58 -12.61
N LEU A 317 -19.87 2.71 -13.73
CA LEU A 317 -20.13 1.97 -14.96
C LEU A 317 -19.96 0.44 -14.83
N PRO A 318 -18.96 -0.10 -14.10
CA PRO A 318 -18.83 -1.55 -13.92
C PRO A 318 -20.05 -2.22 -13.27
N GLY A 319 -20.90 -1.46 -12.56
CA GLY A 319 -22.16 -1.96 -11.99
C GLY A 319 -23.31 -2.06 -13.00
N LEU A 320 -23.14 -1.58 -14.23
CA LEU A 320 -24.14 -1.62 -15.30
C LEU A 320 -23.94 -2.84 -16.22
N PRO A 321 -24.96 -3.29 -16.96
CA PRO A 321 -24.79 -4.32 -17.99
C PRO A 321 -23.73 -3.94 -19.03
N ALA A 322 -22.87 -4.88 -19.41
CA ALA A 322 -21.76 -4.64 -20.36
C ALA A 322 -22.21 -4.01 -21.69
N THR A 323 -23.44 -4.31 -22.14
CA THR A 323 -24.05 -3.78 -23.36
C THR A 323 -24.21 -2.25 -23.37
N VAL A 324 -24.33 -1.61 -22.19
CA VAL A 324 -24.53 -0.15 -22.09
C VAL A 324 -23.30 0.59 -21.56
N GLN A 325 -22.31 -0.12 -21.01
CA GLN A 325 -21.13 0.50 -20.40
C GLN A 325 -20.38 1.39 -21.39
N GLN A 326 -20.11 0.87 -22.59
CA GLN A 326 -19.37 1.60 -23.63
C GLN A 326 -20.10 2.88 -24.05
N GLN A 327 -21.40 2.79 -24.36
CA GLN A 327 -22.20 3.94 -24.76
C GLN A 327 -22.23 5.03 -23.66
N ARG A 328 -22.32 4.63 -22.38
CA ARG A 328 -22.30 5.56 -21.25
C ARG A 328 -20.95 6.22 -21.06
N LEU A 329 -19.85 5.47 -21.22
CA LEU A 329 -18.50 6.04 -21.19
C LEU A 329 -18.31 7.05 -22.33
N ASP A 330 -18.77 6.72 -23.53
CA ASP A 330 -18.66 7.59 -24.70
C ASP A 330 -19.40 8.91 -24.49
N THR A 331 -20.63 8.84 -23.97
CA THR A 331 -21.42 10.04 -23.63
C THR A 331 -20.70 10.91 -22.60
N LEU A 332 -20.11 10.28 -21.57
CA LEU A 332 -19.39 11.00 -20.52
C LEU A 332 -18.14 11.69 -21.06
N LEU A 333 -17.34 11.01 -21.89
CA LEU A 333 -16.11 11.56 -22.47
C LEU A 333 -16.39 12.56 -23.60
N CYS A 334 -17.57 12.55 -24.22
CA CYS A 334 -17.99 13.60 -25.15
C CYS A 334 -18.08 14.97 -24.47
N ASP A 335 -18.64 15.00 -23.26
CA ASP A 335 -18.93 16.24 -22.52
C ASP A 335 -17.81 16.66 -21.56
N TYR A 336 -16.72 15.89 -21.49
CA TYR A 336 -15.62 16.09 -20.55
C TYR A 336 -14.28 16.43 -21.26
N PRO A 337 -13.48 17.36 -20.70
CA PRO A 337 -13.86 18.36 -19.71
C PRO A 337 -14.87 19.36 -20.29
N GLN A 338 -15.70 19.92 -19.42
CA GLN A 338 -16.55 21.04 -19.83
C GLN A 338 -15.69 22.24 -20.18
N ARG A 339 -16.15 23.07 -21.12
CA ARG A 339 -15.40 24.25 -21.57
C ARG A 339 -15.07 25.16 -20.38
N GLY A 340 -13.79 25.49 -20.23
CA GLY A 340 -13.28 26.30 -19.12
C GLY A 340 -12.84 25.52 -17.87
N GLN A 341 -13.09 24.20 -17.79
CA GLN A 341 -12.58 23.38 -16.69
C GLN A 341 -11.10 23.04 -16.82
N ALA A 342 -10.57 23.04 -18.05
CA ALA A 342 -9.16 22.73 -18.31
C ALA A 342 -8.49 23.91 -19.03
N LEU A 343 -7.32 24.30 -18.52
CA LEU A 343 -6.40 25.25 -19.15
C LEU A 343 -5.40 24.53 -20.05
N GLY A 344 -4.97 23.33 -19.64
CA GLY A 344 -3.91 22.61 -20.33
C GLY A 344 -3.97 21.10 -20.19
N MET A 345 -2.99 20.43 -20.78
CA MET A 345 -2.87 18.98 -20.75
C MET A 345 -1.42 18.52 -20.70
N LEU A 346 -1.17 17.49 -19.89
CA LEU A 346 0.03 16.69 -19.90
C LEU A 346 -0.18 15.48 -20.82
N TRP A 347 0.59 15.46 -21.90
CA TRP A 347 0.65 14.35 -22.84
C TRP A 347 1.54 13.24 -22.28
N GLY A 348 0.94 12.11 -21.93
CA GLY A 348 1.64 10.93 -21.44
C GLY A 348 2.55 10.31 -22.49
N GLU A 349 3.62 9.62 -22.06
CA GLU A 349 4.44 8.85 -22.98
C GLU A 349 3.58 7.77 -23.66
N ARG A 350 3.60 7.73 -25.00
CA ARG A 350 2.86 6.73 -25.79
C ARG A 350 3.60 5.40 -25.84
N ARG A 351 3.82 4.83 -24.66
CA ARG A 351 4.42 3.52 -24.44
C ARG A 351 3.54 2.77 -23.48
N ASN A 352 3.35 1.49 -23.74
CA ASN A 352 2.60 0.65 -22.81
C ASN A 352 3.29 0.66 -21.45
N VAL A 353 2.47 0.73 -20.41
CA VAL A 353 2.94 0.56 -19.04
C VAL A 353 3.57 -0.85 -18.95
N PRO A 354 4.76 -1.02 -18.34
CA PRO A 354 5.37 -2.34 -18.22
C PRO A 354 4.41 -3.36 -17.59
N GLY A 355 4.14 -4.45 -18.31
CA GLY A 355 3.19 -5.49 -17.89
C GLY A 355 1.74 -5.27 -18.34
N GLU A 356 1.45 -4.15 -19.01
CA GLU A 356 0.10 -3.78 -19.44
C GLU A 356 -0.02 -3.66 -20.96
N HIS A 357 -1.25 -3.74 -21.46
CA HIS A 357 -1.56 -3.56 -22.89
C HIS A 357 -1.94 -2.12 -23.27
N TRP A 358 -1.90 -1.19 -22.31
CA TRP A 358 -2.32 0.20 -22.48
C TRP A 358 -1.20 1.17 -22.09
N ALA A 359 -1.20 2.35 -22.71
CA ALA A 359 -0.27 3.44 -22.43
C ALA A 359 -0.83 4.38 -21.35
N MET A 360 0.06 5.06 -20.61
CA MET A 360 -0.35 6.06 -19.61
C MET A 360 -1.30 7.08 -20.25
N PRO A 361 -2.46 7.35 -19.64
CA PRO A 361 -3.41 8.27 -20.23
C PRO A 361 -2.92 9.73 -20.14
N ASP A 362 -3.55 10.60 -20.92
CA ASP A 362 -3.26 12.04 -20.88
C ASP A 362 -4.03 12.68 -19.71
N MET A 363 -3.40 13.64 -19.03
CA MET A 363 -3.94 14.28 -17.83
C MET A 363 -4.23 15.75 -18.08
N LEU A 364 -5.42 16.22 -17.73
CA LEU A 364 -5.80 17.62 -17.89
C LEU A 364 -5.40 18.45 -16.67
N LEU A 365 -5.17 19.74 -16.91
CA LEU A 365 -4.82 20.74 -15.92
C LEU A 365 -5.87 21.85 -15.89
N ASP A 366 -6.29 22.27 -14.69
CA ASP A 366 -7.17 23.41 -14.51
C ASP A 366 -6.39 24.75 -14.60
N ALA A 367 -7.09 25.86 -14.40
CA ALA A 367 -6.51 27.20 -14.47
C ALA A 367 -5.50 27.48 -13.33
N GLU A 368 -5.64 26.79 -12.20
CA GLU A 368 -4.77 26.90 -11.03
C GLU A 368 -3.55 25.96 -11.12
N GLY A 369 -3.47 25.12 -12.14
CA GLY A 369 -2.41 24.11 -12.31
C GLY A 369 -2.61 22.84 -11.49
N GLY A 370 -3.83 22.61 -11.00
CA GLY A 370 -4.29 21.34 -10.43
C GLY A 370 -4.61 20.32 -11.52
N TRP A 371 -4.46 19.04 -11.19
CA TRP A 371 -4.83 17.95 -12.09
C TRP A 371 -6.34 17.71 -12.03
N LEU A 372 -6.98 17.58 -13.19
CA LEU A 372 -8.34 17.06 -13.23
C LEU A 372 -8.35 15.56 -12.98
N ALA A 373 -9.33 15.09 -12.22
CA ALA A 373 -9.36 13.73 -11.71
C ALA A 373 -9.52 12.64 -12.79
N LEU A 374 -10.30 12.92 -13.86
CA LEU A 374 -10.58 11.93 -14.89
C LEU A 374 -9.55 12.03 -16.04
N PRO A 375 -8.69 11.01 -16.24
CA PRO A 375 -7.74 10.96 -17.35
C PRO A 375 -8.40 10.72 -18.72
N LEU A 376 -7.71 11.11 -19.80
CA LEU A 376 -8.12 10.84 -21.18
C LEU A 376 -7.38 9.64 -21.77
N PRO A 377 -8.08 8.54 -22.14
CA PRO A 377 -7.45 7.36 -22.70
C PRO A 377 -6.85 7.59 -24.09
N GLN A 378 -5.56 7.28 -24.25
CA GLN A 378 -4.82 7.53 -25.49
C GLN A 378 -5.32 6.74 -26.70
N HIS A 379 -5.89 5.55 -26.49
CA HIS A 379 -6.39 4.67 -27.57
C HIS A 379 -7.66 5.20 -28.24
N ARG A 380 -8.28 6.24 -27.68
CA ARG A 380 -9.51 6.86 -28.21
C ARG A 380 -9.27 8.14 -28.99
N GLN A 381 -8.03 8.59 -29.07
CA GLN A 381 -7.66 9.83 -29.73
C GLN A 381 -7.29 9.59 -31.19
N VAL A 382 -7.39 10.63 -32.01
CA VAL A 382 -6.97 10.58 -33.41
C VAL A 382 -5.49 10.22 -33.58
N ALA A 383 -5.16 9.65 -34.74
CA ALA A 383 -3.78 9.34 -35.10
C ALA A 383 -3.02 10.61 -35.53
N GLY A 384 -1.71 10.65 -35.26
CA GLY A 384 -0.84 11.80 -35.57
C GLY A 384 -0.68 12.76 -34.39
N GLN A 385 0.52 13.34 -34.21
CA GLN A 385 0.76 14.26 -33.08
C GLN A 385 0.05 15.60 -33.27
N GLN A 386 0.14 16.20 -34.46
CA GLN A 386 -0.52 17.46 -34.78
C GLN A 386 -2.05 17.36 -34.68
N ALA A 387 -2.66 16.36 -35.34
CA ALA A 387 -4.12 16.18 -35.32
C ALA A 387 -4.68 16.07 -33.89
N ARG A 388 -3.96 15.41 -32.97
CA ARG A 388 -4.35 15.36 -31.56
C ARG A 388 -4.26 16.71 -30.86
N LEU A 389 -3.21 17.49 -31.13
CA LEU A 389 -3.06 18.82 -30.56
C LEU A 389 -4.17 19.75 -31.07
N GLU A 390 -4.50 19.67 -32.37
CA GLU A 390 -5.61 20.37 -33.00
C GLU A 390 -6.95 20.00 -32.37
N GLU A 391 -7.28 18.71 -32.26
CA GLU A 391 -8.52 18.25 -31.65
C GLU A 391 -8.60 18.73 -30.20
N ALA A 392 -7.53 18.57 -29.42
CA ALA A 392 -7.53 18.97 -28.02
C ALA A 392 -7.69 20.49 -27.84
N ALA A 393 -7.06 21.30 -28.69
CA ALA A 393 -7.23 22.76 -28.69
C ALA A 393 -8.66 23.17 -29.09
N GLN A 394 -9.23 22.55 -30.13
CA GLN A 394 -10.57 22.88 -30.62
C GLN A 394 -11.68 22.41 -29.66
N ARG A 395 -11.58 21.16 -29.20
CA ARG A 395 -12.61 20.48 -28.42
C ARG A 395 -12.66 20.99 -26.98
N HIS A 396 -11.50 21.19 -26.36
CA HIS A 396 -11.41 21.51 -24.93
C HIS A 396 -10.97 22.95 -24.67
N GLY A 397 -10.53 23.69 -25.69
CA GLY A 397 -10.06 25.07 -25.53
C GLY A 397 -8.72 25.17 -24.80
N LEU A 398 -7.89 24.13 -24.87
CA LEU A 398 -6.61 24.08 -24.15
C LEU A 398 -5.62 25.09 -24.72
N THR A 399 -4.99 25.85 -23.84
CA THR A 399 -4.00 26.87 -24.19
C THR A 399 -2.58 26.48 -23.79
N LEU A 400 -2.42 25.49 -22.90
CA LEU A 400 -1.14 24.99 -22.40
C LEU A 400 -0.93 23.50 -22.72
N GLN A 401 0.19 23.16 -23.35
CA GLN A 401 0.55 21.79 -23.73
C GLN A 401 1.86 21.37 -23.03
N LEU A 402 1.78 20.41 -22.11
CA LEU A 402 2.93 19.85 -21.41
C LEU A 402 3.30 18.49 -21.99
N MET A 403 4.57 18.27 -22.32
CA MET A 403 5.01 17.08 -23.06
C MET A 403 6.26 16.45 -22.47
N TYR A 404 6.37 15.12 -22.62
CA TYR A 404 7.61 14.37 -22.40
C TYR A 404 8.31 14.15 -23.75
N GLY A 405 9.33 14.96 -24.01
CA GLY A 405 9.98 15.03 -25.32
C GLY A 405 9.47 16.19 -26.18
N LEU A 406 10.27 16.58 -27.16
CA LEU A 406 9.90 17.62 -28.13
C LEU A 406 8.81 17.11 -29.09
N PRO A 407 7.90 17.99 -29.53
CA PRO A 407 7.02 17.67 -30.65
C PRO A 407 7.85 17.41 -31.91
N ASP A 408 7.29 16.61 -32.82
CA ASP A 408 7.82 16.52 -34.18
C ASP A 408 7.74 17.88 -34.90
N SER A 409 8.41 18.01 -36.04
CA SER A 409 8.52 19.31 -36.73
C SER A 409 7.19 19.84 -37.23
N GLU A 410 6.25 18.97 -37.58
CA GLU A 410 4.92 19.34 -38.09
C GLU A 410 4.08 19.91 -36.93
N ALA A 411 3.95 19.12 -35.85
CA ALA A 411 3.26 19.51 -34.63
C ALA A 411 3.90 20.75 -33.98
N GLY A 412 5.23 20.81 -33.96
CA GLY A 412 5.99 21.95 -33.45
C GLY A 412 5.70 23.23 -34.23
N SER A 413 5.77 23.17 -35.56
CA SER A 413 5.46 24.32 -36.42
C SER A 413 4.01 24.78 -36.25
N TRP A 414 3.07 23.83 -36.12
CA TRP A 414 1.67 24.14 -35.86
C TRP A 414 1.48 24.87 -34.52
N LEU A 415 2.11 24.40 -33.44
CA LEU A 415 2.06 25.06 -32.13
C LEU A 415 2.58 26.50 -32.17
N GLU A 416 3.65 26.73 -32.93
CA GLU A 416 4.23 28.07 -33.13
C GLU A 416 3.30 28.98 -33.95
N GLN A 417 2.74 28.48 -35.05
CA GLN A 417 1.80 29.21 -35.90
C GLN A 417 0.53 29.61 -35.16
N GLN A 418 -0.05 28.67 -34.39
CA GLN A 418 -1.24 28.90 -33.59
C GLN A 418 -0.95 29.64 -32.27
N ARG A 419 0.33 29.93 -31.98
CA ARG A 419 0.81 30.56 -30.74
C ARG A 419 0.33 29.86 -29.47
N VAL A 420 0.14 28.53 -29.52
CA VAL A 420 -0.22 27.74 -28.34
C VAL A 420 0.98 27.66 -27.40
N THR A 421 0.72 27.77 -26.09
CA THR A 421 1.77 27.66 -25.08
C THR A 421 2.17 26.21 -24.93
N TRP A 422 3.46 25.89 -25.02
CA TRP A 422 3.94 24.53 -24.80
C TRP A 422 5.21 24.50 -23.96
N CYS A 423 5.39 23.40 -23.24
CA CYS A 423 6.57 23.11 -22.44
C CYS A 423 6.92 21.62 -22.58
N SER A 424 8.11 21.34 -23.09
CA SER A 424 8.60 19.96 -23.23
C SER A 424 9.65 19.66 -22.17
N GLN A 425 9.37 18.71 -21.28
CA GLN A 425 10.42 18.14 -20.44
C GLN A 425 11.23 17.15 -21.26
N VAL A 426 12.54 17.30 -21.26
CA VAL A 426 13.46 16.53 -22.10
C VAL A 426 14.62 15.98 -21.28
N ARG A 427 15.33 15.01 -21.86
CA ARG A 427 16.56 14.48 -21.26
C ARG A 427 17.72 15.44 -21.50
N GLY A 428 18.73 15.43 -20.63
CA GLY A 428 19.95 16.25 -20.82
C GLY A 428 20.71 15.92 -22.12
N SER A 429 20.57 14.68 -22.62
CA SER A 429 21.10 14.26 -23.92
C SER A 429 20.38 14.85 -25.13
N GLN A 430 19.24 15.53 -24.94
CA GLN A 430 18.53 16.21 -26.01
C GLN A 430 19.47 17.23 -26.65
N ARG A 431 19.53 17.23 -27.98
CA ARG A 431 20.38 18.15 -28.74
C ARG A 431 19.55 19.27 -29.35
N VAL A 432 20.04 20.49 -29.23
CA VAL A 432 19.46 21.73 -29.77
C VAL A 432 20.55 22.55 -30.46
N MET A 433 20.16 23.55 -31.23
CA MET A 433 21.10 24.48 -31.86
C MET A 433 21.39 25.63 -30.91
N HIS A 434 22.66 25.96 -30.71
CA HIS A 434 23.11 27.14 -29.99
C HIS A 434 24.36 27.68 -30.68
N ALA A 435 24.39 28.98 -30.97
CA ALA A 435 25.49 29.65 -31.68
C ALA A 435 25.93 28.94 -32.99
N GLY A 436 24.98 28.40 -33.75
CA GLY A 436 25.26 27.69 -35.00
C GLY A 436 25.71 26.23 -34.86
N GLU A 437 25.89 25.73 -33.63
CA GLU A 437 26.31 24.35 -33.36
C GLU A 437 25.20 23.53 -32.70
N ARG A 438 25.14 22.24 -33.05
CA ARG A 438 24.21 21.29 -32.44
C ARG A 438 24.83 20.64 -31.21
N GLN A 439 24.42 21.03 -30.02
CA GLN A 439 25.01 20.56 -28.75
C GLN A 439 23.95 19.96 -27.81
N SER A 440 24.37 19.19 -26.81
CA SER A 440 23.46 18.59 -25.81
C SER A 440 23.11 19.60 -24.72
N LEU A 441 21.92 19.47 -24.12
CA LEU A 441 21.52 20.33 -22.99
C LEU A 441 22.43 20.17 -21.77
N THR A 442 22.97 18.98 -21.52
CA THR A 442 23.95 18.78 -20.44
C THR A 442 25.21 19.62 -20.66
N THR A 443 25.69 19.71 -21.91
CA THR A 443 26.85 20.54 -22.28
C THR A 443 26.52 22.03 -22.14
N LEU A 444 25.35 22.44 -22.64
CA LEU A 444 24.91 23.83 -22.65
C LEU A 444 24.52 24.36 -21.26
N ALA A 445 24.22 23.48 -20.30
CA ALA A 445 23.81 23.86 -18.96
C ALA A 445 24.83 24.77 -18.24
N ALA A 446 26.13 24.58 -18.50
CA ALA A 446 27.18 25.41 -17.91
C ALA A 446 27.20 26.86 -18.44
N MET A 447 26.61 27.09 -19.62
CA MET A 447 26.50 28.42 -20.24
C MET A 447 25.17 29.10 -19.90
N ALA A 448 24.26 28.41 -19.22
CA ALA A 448 22.94 28.93 -18.88
C ALA A 448 23.02 29.98 -17.76
N GLU A 449 22.32 31.08 -17.95
CA GLU A 449 22.23 32.16 -16.97
C GLU A 449 21.23 31.77 -15.86
N ARG A 450 21.58 31.99 -14.59
CA ARG A 450 20.68 31.75 -13.45
C ARG A 450 19.55 32.78 -13.45
N VAL A 451 18.31 32.32 -13.34
CA VAL A 451 17.10 33.16 -13.48
C VAL A 451 16.26 33.20 -12.21
N ASP A 452 16.04 32.05 -11.57
CA ASP A 452 15.12 31.94 -10.44
C ASP A 452 15.58 30.84 -9.47
N GLU A 453 15.11 30.92 -8.23
CA GLU A 453 15.32 29.90 -7.21
C GLU A 453 14.03 29.74 -6.40
N ARG A 454 13.55 28.51 -6.28
CA ARG A 454 12.27 28.22 -5.65
C ARG A 454 12.30 27.02 -4.75
N GLU A 455 11.64 27.16 -3.61
CA GLU A 455 11.34 26.02 -2.75
C GLU A 455 10.35 25.09 -3.45
N CYS A 456 10.65 23.80 -3.42
CA CYS A 456 9.78 22.77 -3.94
C CYS A 456 9.83 21.52 -3.07
N ARG A 457 9.08 20.48 -3.47
CA ARG A 457 9.16 19.16 -2.85
C ARG A 457 9.49 18.12 -3.89
N LEU A 458 10.52 17.31 -3.63
CA LEU A 458 10.86 16.16 -4.45
C LEU A 458 10.51 14.88 -3.69
N ARG A 459 9.51 14.12 -4.18
CA ARG A 459 9.03 12.90 -3.51
C ARG A 459 8.64 13.13 -2.04
N GLY A 460 8.02 14.27 -1.75
CA GLY A 460 7.57 14.67 -0.41
C GLY A 460 8.62 15.39 0.45
N MET A 461 9.91 15.31 0.10
CA MET A 461 11.00 15.95 0.86
C MET A 461 11.20 17.40 0.42
N PRO A 462 11.51 18.33 1.34
CA PRO A 462 11.87 19.72 1.00
C PRO A 462 13.09 19.77 0.09
N ALA A 463 13.02 20.56 -0.97
CA ALA A 463 14.11 20.76 -1.91
C ALA A 463 14.13 22.21 -2.41
N GLN A 464 15.29 22.67 -2.87
CA GLN A 464 15.44 23.94 -3.57
C GLN A 464 15.66 23.67 -5.05
N LEU A 465 14.90 24.33 -5.92
CA LEU A 465 15.06 24.28 -7.35
C LEU A 465 15.73 25.56 -7.83
N VAL A 466 16.96 25.43 -8.33
CA VAL A 466 17.68 26.49 -9.01
C VAL A 466 17.40 26.39 -10.50
N LEU A 467 16.88 27.47 -11.08
CA LEU A 467 16.59 27.55 -12.51
C LEU A 467 17.61 28.42 -13.23
N SER A 468 18.19 27.88 -14.28
CA SER A 468 18.96 28.61 -15.28
C SER A 468 18.37 28.43 -16.67
N ARG A 469 18.66 29.35 -17.59
CA ARG A 469 18.18 29.25 -18.98
C ARG A 469 19.22 29.70 -19.99
N LEU A 470 19.08 29.19 -21.22
CA LEU A 470 19.89 29.57 -22.37
C LEU A 470 19.02 29.66 -23.63
N ALA A 471 19.25 30.66 -24.48
CA ALA A 471 18.58 30.78 -25.78
C ALA A 471 19.09 29.72 -26.76
N VAL A 472 18.18 28.98 -27.40
CA VAL A 472 18.45 27.87 -28.31
C VAL A 472 17.42 27.85 -29.44
N SER A 473 17.75 27.19 -30.55
CA SER A 473 16.78 26.90 -31.60
C SER A 473 16.52 25.39 -31.70
N VAL A 474 15.26 25.02 -31.90
CA VAL A 474 14.79 23.63 -31.94
C VAL A 474 14.71 23.18 -33.39
N THR A 475 15.38 22.07 -33.70
CA THR A 475 15.43 21.47 -35.05
C THR A 475 14.59 20.20 -35.14
N GLY A 476 14.04 19.92 -36.32
CA GLY A 476 13.33 18.67 -36.59
C GLY A 476 14.20 17.40 -36.48
N LYS A 477 13.54 16.24 -36.51
CA LYS A 477 14.22 14.94 -36.63
C LYS A 477 14.70 14.75 -38.08
N GLY A 478 15.97 15.04 -38.36
CA GLY A 478 16.53 14.93 -39.73
C GLY A 478 18.02 15.21 -39.87
N GLY A 479 18.84 14.87 -38.87
CA GLY A 479 20.30 15.11 -38.93
C GLY A 479 20.69 16.59 -38.86
N ARG A 480 21.93 16.92 -39.25
CA ARG A 480 22.57 18.24 -39.05
C ARG A 480 21.92 19.38 -39.87
N HIS A 481 21.10 19.06 -40.88
CA HIS A 481 20.51 20.00 -41.83
C HIS A 481 18.99 20.18 -41.66
N ALA A 482 18.37 19.58 -40.65
CA ALA A 482 16.94 19.81 -40.40
C ALA A 482 16.70 21.28 -40.02
N PRO A 483 15.76 21.98 -40.69
CA PRO A 483 15.49 23.38 -40.38
C PRO A 483 15.03 23.53 -38.92
N ALA A 484 15.44 24.64 -38.31
CA ALA A 484 14.89 25.06 -37.03
C ALA A 484 13.44 25.48 -37.23
N TRP A 485 12.55 25.00 -36.35
CA TRP A 485 11.11 25.31 -36.42
C TRP A 485 10.64 26.16 -35.24
N ALA A 486 11.45 26.34 -34.20
CA ALA A 486 11.16 27.24 -33.08
C ALA A 486 12.43 27.83 -32.46
N ASP A 487 12.34 29.09 -32.06
CA ASP A 487 13.27 29.71 -31.12
C ASP A 487 12.74 29.55 -29.68
N ALA A 488 13.61 29.08 -28.80
CA ALA A 488 13.24 28.60 -27.48
C ALA A 488 14.28 28.96 -26.41
N TYR A 489 13.86 28.87 -25.16
CA TYR A 489 14.77 28.77 -24.03
C TYR A 489 14.91 27.30 -23.61
N ALA A 490 16.15 26.84 -23.51
CA ALA A 490 16.50 25.65 -22.77
C ALA A 490 16.62 26.03 -21.29
N TRP A 491 15.71 25.50 -20.46
CA TRP A 491 15.74 25.66 -19.01
C TRP A 491 16.45 24.46 -18.38
N CYS A 492 17.37 24.72 -17.46
CA CYS A 492 18.05 23.74 -16.63
C CYS A 492 17.66 23.98 -15.18
N GLY A 493 17.06 22.97 -14.55
CA GLY A 493 16.72 22.97 -13.13
C GLY A 493 17.67 22.07 -12.36
N GLU A 494 18.43 22.63 -11.43
CA GLU A 494 19.21 21.88 -10.47
C GLU A 494 18.43 21.79 -9.15
N LEU A 495 18.16 20.56 -8.71
CA LEU A 495 17.48 20.28 -7.46
C LEU A 495 18.52 20.07 -6.37
N HIS A 496 18.37 20.79 -5.27
CA HIS A 496 19.22 20.70 -4.09
C HIS A 496 18.37 20.26 -2.90
N ASP A 497 18.95 19.43 -2.04
CA ASP A 497 18.39 19.14 -0.73
C ASP A 497 18.33 20.42 0.11
N ALA A 498 17.18 20.71 0.72
CA ALA A 498 16.97 22.00 1.38
C ALA A 498 17.84 22.19 2.64
N GLU A 499 18.25 21.10 3.30
CA GLU A 499 19.04 21.15 4.53
C GLU A 499 20.55 21.03 4.25
N SER A 500 20.94 20.05 3.43
CA SER A 500 22.36 19.76 3.15
C SER A 500 22.92 20.50 1.94
N GLY A 501 22.09 21.11 1.09
CA GLY A 501 22.49 21.76 -0.16
C GLY A 501 22.97 20.79 -1.26
N ARG A 502 22.96 19.48 -1.00
CA ARG A 502 23.44 18.45 -1.92
C ARG A 502 22.58 18.41 -3.18
N VAL A 503 23.22 18.32 -4.35
CA VAL A 503 22.51 18.15 -5.63
C VAL A 503 21.79 16.79 -5.66
N LEU A 504 20.46 16.83 -5.74
CA LEU A 504 19.56 15.69 -5.85
C LEU A 504 19.35 15.23 -7.31
N GLY A 505 19.51 16.14 -8.26
CA GLY A 505 19.44 15.82 -9.68
C GLY A 505 19.21 17.05 -10.56
N LYS A 506 19.29 16.84 -11.88
CA LYS A 506 19.02 17.88 -12.88
C LYS A 506 17.79 17.55 -13.71
N ARG A 507 17.10 18.58 -14.18
CA ARG A 507 15.95 18.50 -15.09
C ARG A 507 16.10 19.54 -16.18
N TYR A 508 15.58 19.20 -17.36
CA TYR A 508 15.73 20.03 -18.54
C TYR A 508 14.37 20.22 -19.22
N TRP A 509 14.09 21.45 -19.63
CA TRP A 509 12.89 21.80 -20.37
C TRP A 509 13.22 22.67 -21.56
N ILE A 510 12.40 22.59 -22.60
CA ILE A 510 12.46 23.47 -23.76
C ILE A 510 11.11 24.16 -23.88
N ILE A 511 11.14 25.49 -23.99
CA ILE A 511 9.97 26.35 -23.93
C ILE A 511 10.12 27.50 -24.93
N PRO A 512 9.08 27.86 -25.70
CA PRO A 512 9.14 28.97 -26.66
C PRO A 512 9.65 30.27 -26.05
N GLN A 513 10.51 30.96 -26.80
CA GLN A 513 11.08 32.23 -26.35
C GLN A 513 10.02 33.30 -26.10
N ARG A 514 8.89 33.24 -26.83
CA ARG A 514 7.75 34.17 -26.71
C ARG A 514 7.13 34.24 -25.32
N LEU A 515 7.33 33.24 -24.46
CA LEU A 515 6.71 33.16 -23.14
C LEU A 515 7.52 33.86 -22.04
N GLY A 516 8.75 34.29 -22.32
CA GLY A 516 9.53 35.12 -21.41
C GLY A 516 9.91 34.44 -20.08
N GLN A 517 9.75 35.15 -18.96
CA GLN A 517 10.20 34.73 -17.62
C GLN A 517 9.06 34.20 -16.71
N ALA A 518 7.80 34.29 -17.08
CA ALA A 518 6.64 33.91 -16.24
C ALA A 518 6.38 32.38 -16.15
N ILE A 519 7.42 31.59 -16.37
CA ILE A 519 7.38 30.14 -16.64
C ILE A 519 7.68 29.22 -15.43
N PRO A 520 8.37 29.65 -14.36
CA PRO A 520 8.67 28.79 -13.21
C PRO A 520 7.48 28.01 -12.62
N PRO A 521 6.24 28.55 -12.53
CA PRO A 521 5.09 27.77 -12.06
C PRO A 521 4.80 26.53 -12.93
N VAL A 522 4.91 26.64 -14.25
CA VAL A 522 4.69 25.53 -15.19
C VAL A 522 5.77 24.47 -15.06
N LEU A 523 7.03 24.89 -14.85
CA LEU A 523 8.14 23.97 -14.63
C LEU A 523 7.97 23.16 -13.35
N LEU A 524 7.47 23.78 -12.28
CA LEU A 524 7.16 23.12 -11.01
C LEU A 524 6.05 22.07 -11.17
N MET A 525 5.10 22.25 -12.08
CA MET A 525 4.07 21.24 -12.36
C MET A 525 4.67 19.95 -12.94
N LEU A 526 5.73 20.04 -13.74
CA LEU A 526 6.47 18.90 -14.32
C LEU A 526 7.55 18.31 -13.39
N LEU A 527 7.66 18.83 -12.16
CA LEU A 527 8.55 18.32 -11.12
C LEU A 527 7.84 17.47 -10.08
N LYS A 528 6.54 17.70 -9.88
CA LYS A 528 5.67 16.92 -8.99
C LYS A 528 5.46 15.53 -9.56
#